data_AF-A0A933QML5-F1
#
_entry.id   AF-A0A933QML5-F1
#
_cell.length_a   1.000
_cell.length_b   1.000
_cell.length_c   1.000
_cell.angle_alpha   90.00
_cell.angle_beta   90.00
_cell.angle_gamma   90.00
#
_symmetry.space_group_name_H-M   'P 1'
#
loop_
_entity.id
_entity.type
_entity.pdbx_description
1 polymer ?
#
loop_
_entity_poly.entity_id
_entity_poly.type
_entity_poly.pdbx_seq_one_letter_code
_entity_poly.pdbx_strand_id
1 'polypeptide(L)'
;MLNSLTKRRPFPLPSLALLALAQIPLAIYSASLFYFGPVWSVFTQQNVTPSPLPIYYILGLGLIGAFAVWGAWRILRRPFNQAHVLVIWVIVVAVLAYVPLQFQRRFTEGVIGPLAILASMGLGYGLVPALKRWKAFRRRLAASQYAFSRARNLIVFIVIIASTISSLYLIFGGALLVAMRSPKLFDSNDVVLAVDWLGEQSDWQATVWSAEQTGMIIPARIGHRVYLGHQFETAHYEAKIENVARFFDSKTSDDDRMTLLHECNCEFVFYGPTERALGDFDPAQGAFLQPVYQNATVRIFRVRTKS
;
A
#
# COMPACT_ATOMS: atom_id res chain seq x y z
N MET A 1 44.27 22.21 9.66
CA MET A 1 43.00 22.72 9.12
C MET A 1 41.79 21.81 9.48
N LEU A 2 41.79 21.16 10.66
CA LEU A 2 40.80 20.12 11.05
C LEU A 2 40.11 20.41 12.41
N ASN A 3 40.25 21.62 12.97
CA ASN A 3 39.70 21.97 14.28
C ASN A 3 38.41 22.82 14.25
N SER A 4 37.75 23.00 13.09
CA SER A 4 36.58 23.89 12.97
C SER A 4 35.20 23.21 13.06
N LEU A 5 35.11 21.88 13.15
CA LEU A 5 33.84 21.15 13.07
C LEU A 5 33.15 20.86 14.41
N THR A 6 33.65 21.38 15.54
CA THR A 6 33.08 21.16 16.88
C THR A 6 32.34 22.36 17.47
N LYS A 7 31.95 23.36 16.66
CA LYS A 7 30.95 24.33 17.11
C LYS A 7 29.59 23.64 17.13
N ARG A 8 29.11 23.30 18.34
CA ARG A 8 27.70 22.94 18.58
C ARG A 8 26.84 24.12 18.11
N ARG A 9 26.36 24.07 16.88
CA ARG A 9 25.33 25.01 16.43
C ARG A 9 24.08 24.72 17.26
N PRO A 10 23.46 25.73 17.89
CA PRO A 10 22.20 25.54 18.60
C PRO A 10 21.18 24.93 17.64
N PHE A 11 20.36 24.01 18.15
CA PHE A 11 19.31 23.38 17.36
C PHE A 11 18.35 24.47 16.86
N PRO A 12 18.03 24.55 15.56
CA PRO A 12 17.32 25.69 14.99
C PRO A 12 15.81 25.58 15.24
N LEU A 13 15.40 25.64 16.50
CA LEU A 13 13.99 25.60 16.93
C LEU A 13 13.11 26.63 16.20
N PRO A 14 13.53 27.90 16.00
CA PRO A 14 12.73 28.86 15.27
C PRO A 14 12.48 28.46 13.81
N SER A 15 13.47 27.87 13.15
CA SER A 15 13.34 27.39 11.78
C SER A 15 12.37 26.21 11.67
N LEU A 16 12.40 25.30 12.66
CA LEU A 16 11.44 24.19 12.72
C LEU A 16 10.02 24.69 12.99
N ALA A 17 9.86 25.65 13.88
CA ALA A 17 8.56 26.28 14.14
C ALA A 17 8.03 26.97 12.87
N LEU A 18 8.87 27.72 12.16
CA LEU A 18 8.48 28.37 10.91
C LEU A 18 8.08 27.35 9.83
N LEU A 19 8.83 26.26 9.70
CA LEU A 19 8.50 25.17 8.77
C LEU A 19 7.16 24.53 9.12
N ALA A 20 6.87 24.30 10.41
CA ALA A 20 5.60 23.75 10.87
C ALA A 20 4.43 24.72 10.61
N LEU A 21 4.61 26.01 10.94
CA LEU A 21 3.60 27.04 10.70
C LEU A 21 3.28 27.19 9.21
N ALA A 22 4.29 27.07 8.34
CA ALA A 22 4.10 27.12 6.90
C ALA A 22 3.22 25.98 6.35
N GLN A 23 3.08 24.86 7.08
CA GLN A 23 2.18 23.76 6.69
C GLN A 23 0.72 23.97 7.10
N ILE A 24 0.43 24.90 8.02
CA ILE A 24 -0.91 25.10 8.57
C ILE A 24 -1.94 25.47 7.49
N PRO A 25 -1.69 26.41 6.55
CA PRO A 25 -2.67 26.74 5.52
C PRO A 25 -3.04 25.54 4.64
N LEU A 26 -2.05 24.75 4.23
CA LEU A 26 -2.28 23.53 3.44
C LEU A 26 -3.05 22.47 4.24
N ALA A 27 -2.73 22.31 5.53
CA ALA A 27 -3.45 21.40 6.42
C ALA A 27 -4.92 21.82 6.60
N ILE A 28 -5.20 23.11 6.80
CA ILE A 28 -6.57 23.64 6.92
C ILE A 28 -7.35 23.44 5.62
N TYR A 29 -6.73 23.75 4.47
CA TYR A 29 -7.36 23.53 3.17
C TYR A 29 -7.71 22.05 2.95
N SER A 30 -6.75 21.17 3.23
CA SER A 30 -6.92 19.72 3.05
C SER A 30 -8.01 19.19 3.99
N ALA A 31 -7.99 19.59 5.26
CA ALA A 31 -9.04 19.23 6.21
C ALA A 31 -10.41 19.72 5.74
N SER A 32 -10.52 20.97 5.29
CA SER A 32 -11.79 21.51 4.77
C SER A 32 -12.30 20.70 3.59
N LEU A 33 -11.43 20.32 2.64
CA LEU A 33 -11.81 19.50 1.49
C LEU A 33 -12.30 18.10 1.91
N PHE A 34 -11.60 17.44 2.84
CA PHE A 34 -11.96 16.10 3.29
C PHE A 34 -13.19 16.07 4.21
N TYR A 35 -13.48 17.15 4.95
CA TYR A 35 -14.66 17.20 5.82
C TYR A 35 -15.92 17.70 5.10
N PHE A 36 -15.79 18.71 4.23
CA PHE A 36 -16.94 19.39 3.64
C PHE A 36 -17.13 19.08 2.15
N GLY A 37 -16.16 18.44 1.50
CA GLY A 37 -16.27 18.06 0.09
C GLY A 37 -17.33 16.97 -0.13
N PRO A 38 -18.15 17.05 -1.20
CA PRO A 38 -19.27 16.12 -1.42
C PRO A 38 -18.79 14.67 -1.67
N VAL A 39 -17.66 14.50 -2.37
CA VAL A 39 -17.08 13.18 -2.65
C VAL A 39 -16.04 12.80 -1.60
N TRP A 40 -15.18 13.75 -1.22
CA TRP A 40 -14.05 13.50 -0.34
C TRP A 40 -14.47 13.17 1.10
N SER A 41 -15.61 13.67 1.58
CA SER A 41 -16.14 13.29 2.89
C SER A 41 -16.54 11.82 2.97
N VAL A 42 -17.21 11.31 1.94
CA VAL A 42 -17.55 9.88 1.83
C VAL A 42 -16.27 9.05 1.73
N PHE A 43 -15.34 9.46 0.86
CA PHE A 43 -14.04 8.80 0.71
C PHE A 43 -13.29 8.71 2.04
N THR A 44 -13.19 9.79 2.80
CA THR A 44 -12.48 9.79 4.08
C THR A 44 -13.17 8.89 5.10
N GLN A 45 -14.50 8.94 5.21
CA GLN A 45 -15.25 8.13 6.17
C GLN A 45 -15.06 6.62 5.94
N GLN A 46 -14.98 6.18 4.68
CA GLN A 46 -14.77 4.77 4.35
C GLN A 46 -13.29 4.34 4.33
N ASN A 47 -12.34 5.27 4.11
CA ASN A 47 -10.92 4.95 3.96
C ASN A 47 -10.20 4.82 5.32
N VAL A 48 -10.64 3.83 6.10
CA VAL A 48 -10.09 3.53 7.43
C VAL A 48 -8.94 2.53 7.30
N THR A 49 -7.75 2.95 7.70
CA THR A 49 -6.52 2.16 7.64
C THR A 49 -5.89 2.06 9.03
N PRO A 50 -6.47 1.24 9.94
CA PRO A 50 -5.98 1.12 11.30
C PRO A 50 -4.59 0.47 11.28
N SER A 51 -3.75 0.87 12.24
CA SER A 51 -2.49 0.19 12.45
C SER A 51 -2.77 -1.20 13.02
N PRO A 52 -2.05 -2.24 12.56
CA PRO A 52 -2.14 -3.56 13.17
C PRO A 52 -1.61 -3.51 14.60
N LEU A 53 -1.85 -4.58 15.36
CA LEU A 53 -1.27 -4.72 16.70
C LEU A 53 0.26 -4.54 16.68
N PRO A 54 0.87 -3.95 17.73
CA PRO A 54 2.32 -3.70 17.79
C PRO A 54 3.21 -4.92 17.49
N ILE A 55 2.73 -6.11 17.83
CA ILE A 55 3.45 -7.37 17.56
C ILE A 55 3.74 -7.56 16.07
N TYR A 56 2.84 -7.16 15.17
CA TYR A 56 3.06 -7.30 13.73
C TYR A 56 4.17 -6.37 13.22
N TYR A 57 4.32 -5.18 13.80
CA TYR A 57 5.46 -4.31 13.50
C TYR A 57 6.78 -4.91 14.01
N ILE A 58 6.78 -5.50 15.21
CA ILE A 58 7.98 -6.15 15.77
C ILE A 58 8.41 -7.32 14.89
N LEU A 59 7.46 -8.17 14.50
CA LEU A 59 7.71 -9.32 13.61
C LEU A 59 8.16 -8.87 12.22
N GLY A 60 7.52 -7.83 11.66
CA GLY A 60 7.86 -7.30 10.34
C GLY A 60 9.24 -6.65 10.30
N LEU A 61 9.65 -5.96 11.37
CA LEU A 61 10.99 -5.35 11.47
C LEU A 61 12.08 -6.38 11.80
N GLY A 62 11.74 -7.46 12.50
CA GLY A 62 12.65 -8.56 12.82
C GLY A 62 14.00 -8.08 13.37
N LEU A 63 15.09 -8.58 12.77
CA LEU A 63 16.46 -8.22 13.17
C LEU A 63 16.77 -6.73 12.97
N ILE A 64 16.21 -6.08 11.94
CA ILE A 64 16.40 -4.64 11.70
C ILE A 64 15.84 -3.86 12.90
N GLY A 65 14.65 -4.23 13.38
CA GLY A 65 14.05 -3.62 14.57
C GLY A 65 14.93 -3.77 15.81
N ALA A 66 15.46 -4.98 16.06
CA ALA A 66 16.34 -5.23 17.20
C ALA A 66 17.62 -4.38 17.16
N PHE A 67 18.28 -4.27 16.00
CA PHE A 67 19.45 -3.40 15.86
C PHE A 67 19.09 -1.91 15.91
N ALA A 68 17.92 -1.51 15.41
CA ALA A 68 17.45 -0.14 15.49
C ALA A 68 17.25 0.30 16.94
N VAL A 69 16.63 -0.55 17.78
CA VAL A 69 16.50 -0.31 19.22
C VAL A 69 17.87 -0.20 19.88
N TRP A 70 18.82 -1.07 19.52
CA TRP A 70 20.18 -0.98 20.06
C TRP A 70 20.90 0.31 19.66
N GLY A 71 20.75 0.73 18.40
CA GLY A 71 21.26 1.99 17.89
C GLY A 71 20.65 3.20 18.61
N ALA A 72 19.33 3.23 18.76
CA ALA A 72 18.60 4.26 19.50
C ALA A 72 19.09 4.35 20.95
N TRP A 73 19.22 3.22 21.64
CA TRP A 73 19.75 3.17 23.01
C TRP A 73 21.17 3.74 23.12
N ARG A 74 22.04 3.50 22.14
CA ARG A 74 23.39 4.09 22.10
C ARG A 74 23.37 5.60 21.89
N ILE A 75 22.47 6.10 21.05
CA ILE A 75 22.33 7.53 20.74
C ILE A 75 21.80 8.27 21.96
N LEU A 76 20.76 7.75 22.61
CA LEU A 76 20.12 8.35 23.79
C LEU A 76 21.06 8.47 25.01
N ARG A 77 22.17 7.71 25.02
CA ARG A 77 23.22 7.82 26.06
C ARG A 77 24.31 8.86 25.74
N ARG A 78 24.24 9.52 24.59
CA ARG A 78 25.18 10.57 24.19
C ARG A 78 24.52 11.94 24.37
N PRO A 79 25.32 13.03 24.46
CA PRO A 79 24.77 14.38 24.42
C PRO A 79 23.94 14.60 23.15
N PHE A 80 22.88 15.42 23.28
CA PHE A 80 21.96 15.71 22.19
C PHE A 80 22.69 16.20 20.93
N ASN A 81 22.36 15.59 19.79
CA ASN A 81 22.95 15.86 18.48
C ASN A 81 21.96 15.51 17.36
N GLN A 82 22.36 15.71 16.10
CA GLN A 82 21.50 15.45 14.93
C GLN A 82 20.95 14.01 14.85
N ALA A 83 21.67 13.01 15.36
CA ALA A 83 21.19 11.62 15.34
C ALA A 83 19.97 11.38 16.24
N HIS A 84 19.70 12.28 17.20
CA HIS A 84 18.51 12.21 18.04
C HIS A 84 17.23 12.46 17.22
N VAL A 85 17.32 13.19 16.11
CA VAL A 85 16.19 13.42 15.20
C VAL A 85 15.65 12.09 14.65
N LEU A 86 16.52 11.09 14.41
CA LEU A 86 16.09 9.76 13.97
C LEU A 86 15.25 9.03 15.02
N VAL A 87 15.65 9.13 16.29
CA VAL A 87 14.92 8.52 17.41
C VAL A 87 13.60 9.24 17.63
N ILE A 88 13.60 10.57 17.61
CA ILE A 88 12.39 11.40 17.71
C ILE A 88 11.42 11.06 16.58
N TRP A 89 11.91 10.94 15.34
CA TRP A 89 11.08 10.55 14.19
C TRP A 89 10.39 9.21 14.45
N VAL A 90 11.14 8.17 14.81
CA VAL A 90 10.57 6.84 15.08
C VAL A 90 9.53 6.91 16.21
N ILE A 91 9.79 7.66 17.28
CA ILE A 91 8.83 7.84 18.38
C ILE A 91 7.57 8.56 17.91
N VAL A 92 7.72 9.66 17.16
CA VAL A 92 6.58 10.43 16.63
C VAL A 92 5.72 9.55 15.73
N VAL A 93 6.34 8.77 14.83
CA VAL A 93 5.60 7.82 13.98
C VAL A 93 4.92 6.75 14.81
N ALA A 94 5.60 6.18 15.82
CA ALA A 94 5.00 5.18 16.69
C ALA A 94 3.78 5.72 17.46
N VAL A 95 3.81 6.99 17.86
CA VAL A 95 2.64 7.65 18.46
C VAL A 95 1.55 7.86 17.42
N LEU A 96 1.86 8.49 16.28
CA LEU A 96 0.90 8.78 15.21
C LEU A 96 0.24 7.52 14.65
N ALA A 97 0.94 6.39 14.63
CA ALA A 97 0.42 5.10 14.23
C ALA A 97 -0.70 4.59 15.14
N TYR A 98 -0.94 5.15 16.32
CA TYR A 98 -2.03 4.73 17.21
C TYR A 98 -2.87 5.90 17.74
N VAL A 99 -2.69 7.11 17.20
CA VAL A 99 -3.63 8.22 17.45
C VAL A 99 -4.99 7.82 16.87
N PRO A 100 -6.13 8.21 17.50
CA PRO A 100 -7.47 7.90 17.02
C PRO A 100 -7.87 8.71 15.76
N LEU A 101 -7.07 8.57 14.70
CA LEU A 101 -7.33 9.07 13.36
C LEU A 101 -7.60 7.88 12.43
N GLN A 102 -8.34 8.08 11.34
CA GLN A 102 -8.72 6.98 10.44
C GLN A 102 -7.53 6.42 9.62
N PHE A 103 -6.48 7.20 9.41
CA PHE A 103 -5.35 6.88 8.53
C PHE A 103 -4.06 6.51 9.28
N GLN A 104 -4.21 5.79 10.41
CA GLN A 104 -3.11 5.41 11.31
C GLN A 104 -1.91 4.78 10.58
N ARG A 105 -2.18 3.78 9.73
CA ARG A 105 -1.14 3.01 9.06
C ARG A 105 -0.33 3.88 8.08
N ARG A 106 -0.93 4.91 7.50
CA ARG A 106 -0.26 5.82 6.55
C ARG A 106 0.85 6.62 7.22
N PHE A 107 0.74 6.92 8.52
CA PHE A 107 1.82 7.58 9.26
C PHE A 107 3.09 6.72 9.38
N THR A 108 2.99 5.40 9.15
CA THR A 108 4.17 4.53 9.16
C THR A 108 4.95 4.56 7.85
N GLU A 109 4.43 5.22 6.82
CA GLU A 109 5.14 5.42 5.56
C GLU A 109 6.43 6.21 5.80
N GLY A 110 7.53 5.74 5.21
CA GLY A 110 8.85 6.36 5.33
C GLY A 110 9.62 6.08 6.63
N VAL A 111 9.01 5.45 7.66
CA VAL A 111 9.71 5.16 8.94
C VAL A 111 10.87 4.16 8.79
N ILE A 112 10.85 3.36 7.72
CA ILE A 112 11.91 2.39 7.45
C ILE A 112 13.28 3.06 7.26
N GLY A 113 13.32 4.28 6.72
CA GLY A 113 14.54 5.07 6.53
C GLY A 113 15.30 5.33 7.84
N PRO A 114 14.72 6.05 8.82
CA PRO A 114 15.37 6.27 10.10
C PRO A 114 15.64 4.95 10.85
N LEU A 115 14.77 3.95 10.77
CA LEU A 115 15.01 2.63 11.37
C LEU A 115 16.25 1.94 10.78
N ALA A 116 16.45 1.97 9.47
CA ALA A 116 17.61 1.38 8.80
C ALA A 116 18.93 2.08 9.21
N ILE A 117 18.91 3.41 9.37
CA ILE A 117 20.07 4.17 9.85
C ILE A 117 20.37 3.80 11.31
N LEU A 118 19.34 3.77 12.17
CA LEU A 118 19.49 3.36 13.57
C LEU A 118 20.01 1.92 13.67
N ALA A 119 19.52 1.00 12.83
CA ALA A 119 19.99 -0.38 12.78
C ALA A 119 21.47 -0.46 12.40
N SER A 120 21.89 0.31 11.39
CA SER A 120 23.29 0.41 10.97
C SER A 120 24.18 0.95 12.10
N MET A 121 23.69 1.94 12.85
CA MET A 121 24.37 2.46 14.04
C MET A 121 24.42 1.42 15.17
N GLY A 122 23.38 0.61 15.35
CA GLY A 122 23.35 -0.52 16.28
C GLY A 122 24.37 -1.60 15.93
N LEU A 123 24.54 -1.90 14.65
CA LEU A 123 25.58 -2.82 14.18
C LEU A 123 26.98 -2.25 14.43
N GLY A 124 27.22 -1.00 14.02
CA GLY A 124 28.54 -0.36 14.09
C GLY A 124 29.00 0.00 15.51
N TYR A 125 28.11 0.60 16.33
CA TYR A 125 28.42 1.05 17.69
C TYR A 125 27.97 0.07 18.78
N GLY A 126 27.12 -0.90 18.46
CA GLY A 126 26.63 -1.93 19.37
C GLY A 126 27.35 -3.25 19.16
N LEU A 127 27.00 -3.96 18.08
CA LEU A 127 27.44 -5.34 17.81
C LEU A 127 28.96 -5.44 17.69
N VAL A 128 29.59 -4.60 16.84
CA VAL A 128 31.03 -4.67 16.61
C VAL A 128 31.86 -4.45 17.90
N PRO A 129 31.59 -3.42 18.73
CA PRO A 129 32.25 -3.28 20.02
C PRO A 129 31.92 -4.39 21.03
N ALA A 130 30.70 -4.93 21.02
CA ALA A 130 30.32 -6.04 21.88
C ALA A 130 31.14 -7.29 21.57
N LEU A 131 31.30 -7.63 20.29
CA LEU A 131 32.17 -8.73 19.84
C LEU A 131 33.62 -8.55 20.29
N LYS A 132 34.15 -7.31 20.25
CA LYS A 132 35.50 -6.99 20.76
C LYS A 132 35.65 -7.21 22.26
N ARG A 133 34.59 -6.95 23.04
CA ARG A 133 34.60 -7.07 24.52
C ARG A 133 34.34 -8.50 24.99
N TRP A 134 33.80 -9.35 24.14
CA TRP A 134 33.46 -10.72 24.50
C TRP A 134 34.73 -11.56 24.71
N LYS A 135 35.06 -11.84 25.98
CA LYS A 135 36.31 -12.50 26.40
C LYS A 135 36.53 -13.86 25.72
N ALA A 136 35.49 -14.68 25.57
CA ALA A 136 35.61 -16.00 24.93
C ALA A 136 35.95 -15.89 23.43
N PHE A 137 35.24 -15.01 22.72
CA PHE A 137 35.50 -14.73 21.31
C PHE A 137 36.88 -14.11 21.09
N ARG A 138 37.28 -13.18 21.96
CA ARG A 138 38.62 -12.58 21.96
C ARG A 138 39.71 -13.61 22.26
N ARG A 139 39.53 -14.50 23.24
CA ARG A 139 40.51 -15.55 23.61
C ARG A 139 40.71 -16.55 22.47
N ARG A 140 39.63 -17.02 21.83
CA ARG A 140 39.70 -17.95 20.69
C ARG A 140 40.39 -17.35 19.47
N LEU A 141 40.28 -16.04 19.26
CA LEU A 141 40.86 -15.32 18.12
C LEU A 141 42.09 -14.48 18.52
N ALA A 142 42.61 -14.66 19.74
CA ALA A 142 43.69 -13.84 20.30
C ALA A 142 45.02 -13.97 19.56
N ALA A 143 45.21 -15.07 18.83
CA ALA A 143 46.44 -15.38 18.10
C ALA A 143 46.64 -14.52 16.83
N SER A 144 45.59 -13.86 16.30
CA SER A 144 45.72 -13.04 15.10
C SER A 144 44.65 -11.96 14.98
N GLN A 145 45.07 -10.69 14.92
CA GLN A 145 44.17 -9.55 14.65
C GLN A 145 43.45 -9.68 13.29
N TYR A 146 44.08 -10.38 12.35
CA TYR A 146 43.50 -10.69 11.05
C TYR A 146 42.35 -11.70 11.17
N ALA A 147 42.53 -12.77 11.96
CA ALA A 147 41.48 -13.75 12.22
C ALA A 147 40.26 -13.13 12.91
N PHE A 148 40.48 -12.24 13.89
CA PHE A 148 39.39 -11.49 14.53
C PHE A 148 38.60 -10.63 13.54
N SER A 149 39.31 -9.91 12.65
CA SER A 149 38.67 -9.04 11.67
C SER A 149 37.84 -9.82 10.65
N ARG A 150 38.33 -10.98 10.18
CA ARG A 150 37.56 -11.88 9.32
C ARG A 150 36.33 -12.44 10.01
N ALA A 151 36.45 -12.95 11.23
CA ALA A 151 35.31 -13.50 11.98
C ALA A 151 34.24 -12.43 12.26
N ARG A 152 34.65 -11.21 12.64
CA ARG A 152 33.73 -10.07 12.79
C ARG A 152 33.00 -9.77 11.48
N ASN A 153 33.73 -9.66 10.36
CA ASN A 153 33.13 -9.34 9.06
C ASN A 153 32.16 -10.45 8.63
N LEU A 154 32.48 -11.72 8.88
CA LEU A 154 31.59 -12.84 8.62
C LEU A 154 30.32 -12.76 9.47
N ILE A 155 30.40 -12.44 10.76
CA ILE A 155 29.22 -12.28 11.62
C ILE A 155 28.34 -11.13 11.12
N VAL A 156 28.94 -9.97 10.80
CA VAL A 156 28.20 -8.83 10.26
C VAL A 156 27.54 -9.21 8.93
N PHE A 157 28.25 -9.92 8.06
CA PHE A 157 27.72 -10.42 6.79
C PHE A 157 26.53 -11.35 7.01
N ILE A 158 26.65 -12.34 7.90
CA ILE A 158 25.55 -13.27 8.25
C ILE A 158 24.34 -12.50 8.78
N VAL A 159 24.55 -11.51 9.64
CA VAL A 159 23.47 -10.67 10.18
C VAL A 159 22.77 -9.87 9.08
N ILE A 160 23.52 -9.29 8.14
CA ILE A 160 22.95 -8.58 6.99
C ILE A 160 22.12 -9.55 6.14
N ILE A 161 22.69 -10.71 5.78
CA ILE A 161 21.97 -11.73 4.99
C ILE A 161 20.71 -12.21 5.71
N ALA A 162 20.79 -12.51 7.01
CA ALA A 162 19.63 -12.92 7.80
C ALA A 162 18.54 -11.83 7.84
N SER A 163 18.94 -10.56 7.87
CA SER A 163 18.01 -9.42 7.86
C SER A 163 17.34 -9.21 6.50
N THR A 164 17.89 -9.75 5.41
CA THR A 164 17.32 -9.59 4.06
C THR A 164 16.52 -10.80 3.59
N ILE A 165 16.48 -11.91 4.34
CA ILE A 165 15.75 -13.14 3.94
C ILE A 165 14.28 -12.85 3.62
N SER A 166 13.60 -12.05 4.44
CA SER A 166 12.20 -11.69 4.20
C SER A 166 12.02 -10.89 2.91
N SER A 167 12.90 -9.92 2.63
CA SER A 167 12.90 -9.16 1.39
C SER A 167 13.18 -10.05 0.18
N LEU A 168 14.13 -10.98 0.29
CA LEU A 168 14.42 -11.94 -0.76
C LEU A 168 13.21 -12.84 -1.03
N TYR A 169 12.56 -13.36 0.02
CA TYR A 169 11.35 -14.15 -0.12
C TYR A 169 10.25 -13.40 -0.89
N LEU A 170 9.99 -12.13 -0.54
CA LEU A 170 9.00 -11.32 -1.23
C LEU A 170 9.37 -11.06 -2.70
N ILE A 171 10.64 -10.74 -2.97
CA ILE A 171 11.11 -10.48 -4.34
C ILE A 171 11.03 -11.75 -5.19
N PHE A 172 11.55 -12.87 -4.70
CA PHE A 172 11.52 -14.14 -5.43
C PHE A 172 10.10 -14.68 -5.59
N GLY A 173 9.27 -14.58 -4.55
CA GLY A 173 7.86 -14.97 -4.61
C GLY A 173 7.10 -14.15 -5.66
N GLY A 174 7.28 -12.84 -5.67
CA GLY A 174 6.70 -11.96 -6.69
C GLY A 174 7.22 -12.29 -8.10
N ALA A 175 8.52 -12.45 -8.26
CA ALA A 175 9.13 -12.83 -9.53
C ALA A 175 8.61 -14.17 -10.06
N LEU A 176 8.37 -15.15 -9.17
CA LEU A 176 7.80 -16.43 -9.54
C LEU A 176 6.34 -16.30 -10.01
N LEU A 177 5.52 -15.53 -9.29
CA LEU A 177 4.14 -15.24 -9.71
C LEU A 177 4.09 -14.55 -11.08
N VAL A 178 5.05 -13.66 -11.35
CA VAL A 178 5.25 -13.02 -12.65
C VAL A 178 5.65 -14.01 -13.73
N ALA A 179 6.66 -14.84 -13.47
CA ALA A 179 7.15 -15.84 -14.42
C ALA A 179 6.05 -16.85 -14.79
N MET A 180 5.19 -17.22 -13.84
CA MET A 180 4.07 -18.13 -14.06
C MET A 180 2.83 -17.43 -14.66
N ARG A 181 2.87 -16.12 -14.90
CA ARG A 181 1.72 -15.31 -15.35
C ARG A 181 0.47 -15.59 -14.52
N SER A 182 0.62 -15.57 -13.20
CA SER A 182 -0.47 -15.92 -12.28
C SER A 182 -1.71 -15.06 -12.55
N PRO A 183 -2.93 -15.64 -12.58
CA PRO A 183 -4.17 -14.87 -12.76
C PRO A 183 -4.47 -13.90 -11.61
N LYS A 184 -3.67 -13.95 -10.53
CA LYS A 184 -3.69 -12.96 -9.44
C LYS A 184 -2.98 -11.64 -9.78
N LEU A 185 -2.10 -11.65 -10.79
CA LEU A 185 -1.29 -10.51 -11.21
C LEU A 185 -1.55 -10.10 -12.68
N PHE A 186 -2.11 -10.99 -13.49
CA PHE A 186 -2.35 -10.77 -14.91
C PHE A 186 -3.80 -11.05 -15.25
N ASP A 187 -4.39 -10.14 -16.02
CA ASP A 187 -5.67 -10.37 -16.68
C ASP A 187 -5.48 -11.18 -17.97
N SER A 188 -6.51 -11.90 -18.38
CA SER A 188 -6.46 -12.67 -19.62
C SER A 188 -6.43 -11.75 -20.84
N ASN A 189 -5.84 -12.23 -21.93
CA ASN A 189 -5.80 -11.47 -23.19
C ASN A 189 -7.20 -11.10 -23.69
N ASP A 190 -8.17 -11.99 -23.48
CA ASP A 190 -9.58 -11.75 -23.84
C ASP A 190 -10.20 -10.59 -23.05
N VAL A 191 -9.92 -10.47 -21.75
CA VAL A 191 -10.39 -9.34 -20.94
C VAL A 191 -9.73 -8.06 -21.41
N VAL A 192 -8.41 -8.10 -21.65
CA VAL A 192 -7.65 -6.94 -22.15
C VAL A 192 -8.20 -6.44 -23.49
N LEU A 193 -8.41 -7.34 -24.45
CA LEU A 193 -8.96 -6.99 -25.76
C LEU A 193 -10.40 -6.45 -25.69
N ALA A 194 -11.22 -6.98 -24.77
CA ALA A 194 -12.57 -6.48 -24.56
C ALA A 194 -12.59 -5.07 -23.97
N VAL A 195 -11.69 -4.79 -23.01
CA VAL A 195 -11.54 -3.45 -22.42
C VAL A 195 -10.98 -2.47 -23.46
N ASP A 196 -9.99 -2.87 -24.26
CA ASP A 196 -9.47 -2.01 -25.35
C ASP A 196 -10.57 -1.67 -26.37
N TRP A 197 -11.32 -2.68 -26.81
CA TRP A 197 -12.46 -2.47 -27.69
C TRP A 197 -13.48 -1.49 -27.08
N LEU A 198 -13.80 -1.64 -25.80
CA LEU A 198 -14.72 -0.72 -25.12
C LEU A 198 -14.20 0.72 -25.17
N GLY A 199 -12.91 0.92 -24.90
CA GLY A 199 -12.27 2.24 -24.97
C GLY A 199 -12.29 2.88 -26.36
N GLU A 200 -12.22 2.07 -27.42
CA GLU A 200 -12.30 2.55 -28.81
C GLU A 200 -13.74 2.84 -29.27
N GLN A 201 -14.74 2.22 -28.65
CA GLN A 201 -16.14 2.27 -29.09
C GLN A 201 -17.06 3.13 -28.22
N SER A 202 -16.57 3.66 -27.09
CA SER A 202 -17.34 4.55 -26.22
C SER A 202 -16.58 5.76 -25.71
N ASP A 203 -17.33 6.77 -25.26
CA ASP A 203 -16.77 7.92 -24.56
C ASP A 203 -16.36 7.53 -23.13
N TRP A 204 -15.30 8.15 -22.60
CA TRP A 204 -14.78 7.87 -21.25
C TRP A 204 -15.78 8.15 -20.13
N GLN A 205 -16.81 8.97 -20.37
CA GLN A 205 -17.89 9.20 -19.41
C GLN A 205 -18.92 8.08 -19.37
N ALA A 206 -18.92 7.18 -20.35
CA ALA A 206 -19.81 6.02 -20.38
C ALA A 206 -19.52 5.13 -19.17
N THR A 207 -20.56 4.89 -18.37
CA THR A 207 -20.43 4.13 -17.12
C THR A 207 -20.63 2.65 -17.39
N VAL A 208 -19.70 1.85 -16.89
CA VAL A 208 -19.68 0.40 -17.08
C VAL A 208 -20.06 -0.31 -15.78
N TRP A 209 -21.02 -1.23 -15.88
CA TRP A 209 -21.38 -2.17 -14.83
C TRP A 209 -20.53 -3.44 -14.96
N SER A 210 -19.79 -3.81 -13.92
CA SER A 210 -18.89 -4.97 -13.92
C SER A 210 -18.64 -5.49 -12.50
N ALA A 211 -18.01 -6.67 -12.38
CA ALA A 211 -17.44 -7.13 -11.12
C ALA A 211 -16.28 -6.21 -10.67
N GLU A 212 -15.89 -6.30 -9.40
CA GLU A 212 -14.83 -5.47 -8.81
C GLU A 212 -13.51 -5.55 -9.59
N GLN A 213 -13.01 -6.76 -9.86
CA GLN A 213 -11.73 -6.95 -10.55
C GLN A 213 -11.73 -6.34 -11.95
N THR A 214 -12.80 -6.56 -12.73
CA THR A 214 -12.98 -5.94 -14.04
C THR A 214 -13.10 -4.41 -13.92
N GLY A 215 -13.80 -3.95 -12.89
CA GLY A 215 -13.96 -2.53 -12.57
C GLY A 215 -12.68 -1.84 -12.11
N MET A 216 -11.64 -2.60 -11.74
CA MET A 216 -10.31 -2.06 -11.49
C MET A 216 -9.49 -1.87 -12.78
N ILE A 217 -9.56 -2.83 -13.72
CA ILE A 217 -8.79 -2.74 -14.97
C ILE A 217 -9.36 -1.69 -15.94
N ILE A 218 -10.68 -1.55 -16.04
CA ILE A 218 -11.33 -0.59 -16.96
C ILE A 218 -10.81 0.85 -16.78
N PRO A 219 -10.89 1.48 -15.59
CA PRO A 219 -10.39 2.85 -15.41
C PRO A 219 -8.87 2.92 -15.52
N ALA A 220 -8.15 1.90 -15.05
CA ALA A 220 -6.68 1.87 -15.13
C ALA A 220 -6.15 1.82 -16.57
N ARG A 221 -6.92 1.21 -17.50
CA ARG A 221 -6.50 0.99 -18.88
C ARG A 221 -7.08 2.00 -19.86
N ILE A 222 -8.37 2.33 -19.73
CA ILE A 222 -9.12 3.17 -20.69
C ILE A 222 -9.78 4.39 -20.05
N GLY A 223 -9.60 4.64 -18.74
CA GLY A 223 -10.09 5.84 -18.06
C GLY A 223 -11.62 5.96 -17.93
N HIS A 224 -12.37 4.90 -18.23
CA HIS A 224 -13.83 4.91 -18.19
C HIS A 224 -14.38 4.91 -16.77
N ARG A 225 -15.59 5.45 -16.60
CA ARG A 225 -16.34 5.36 -15.35
C ARG A 225 -16.83 3.92 -15.12
N VAL A 226 -16.75 3.48 -13.87
CA VAL A 226 -17.28 2.18 -13.45
C VAL A 226 -18.21 2.36 -12.27
N TYR A 227 -19.24 1.51 -12.17
CA TYR A 227 -20.12 1.51 -11.01
C TYR A 227 -19.36 1.10 -9.73
N LEU A 228 -18.57 0.03 -9.84
CA LEU A 228 -17.79 -0.59 -8.78
C LEU A 228 -16.35 -0.81 -9.28
N GLY A 229 -15.36 -0.35 -8.52
CA GLY A 229 -13.95 -0.65 -8.70
C GLY A 229 -13.32 -0.91 -7.33
N HIS A 230 -12.10 -0.42 -7.11
CA HIS A 230 -11.38 -0.67 -5.86
C HIS A 230 -12.13 -0.16 -4.61
N GLN A 231 -12.10 -0.94 -3.52
CA GLN A 231 -12.81 -0.66 -2.27
C GLN A 231 -12.61 0.74 -1.69
N PHE A 232 -11.40 1.28 -1.79
CA PHE A 232 -11.09 2.59 -1.22
C PHE A 232 -11.44 3.75 -2.15
N GLU A 233 -11.62 3.50 -3.45
CA GLU A 233 -11.86 4.53 -4.47
C GLU A 233 -13.32 4.59 -4.92
N THR A 234 -14.10 3.54 -4.63
CA THR A 234 -15.53 3.50 -4.90
C THR A 234 -16.31 4.08 -3.72
N ALA A 235 -17.00 5.21 -3.92
CA ALA A 235 -17.90 5.76 -2.89
C ALA A 235 -19.06 4.79 -2.60
N HIS A 236 -19.38 4.58 -1.31
CA HIS A 236 -20.41 3.66 -0.84
C HIS A 236 -20.14 2.20 -1.26
N TYR A 237 -18.88 1.78 -1.15
CA TYR A 237 -18.41 0.48 -1.63
C TYR A 237 -19.26 -0.71 -1.17
N GLU A 238 -19.54 -0.84 0.13
CA GLU A 238 -20.28 -1.98 0.70
C GLU A 238 -21.67 -2.17 0.04
N ALA A 239 -22.43 -1.09 -0.13
CA ALA A 239 -23.73 -1.17 -0.79
C ALA A 239 -23.59 -1.52 -2.28
N LYS A 240 -22.54 -1.02 -2.94
CA LYS A 240 -22.32 -1.26 -4.36
C LYS A 240 -21.85 -2.68 -4.67
N ILE A 241 -21.00 -3.27 -3.84
CA ILE A 241 -20.59 -4.67 -4.00
C ILE A 241 -21.79 -5.62 -3.82
N GLU A 242 -22.67 -5.33 -2.87
CA GLU A 242 -23.93 -6.08 -2.69
C GLU A 242 -24.86 -5.91 -3.90
N ASN A 243 -24.99 -4.69 -4.44
CA ASN A 243 -25.80 -4.45 -5.64
C ASN A 243 -25.26 -5.18 -6.87
N VAL A 244 -23.94 -5.21 -7.06
CA VAL A 244 -23.29 -5.96 -8.16
C VAL A 244 -23.52 -7.46 -8.00
N ALA A 245 -23.37 -8.01 -6.80
CA ALA A 245 -23.69 -9.41 -6.53
C ALA A 245 -25.17 -9.72 -6.81
N ARG A 246 -26.09 -8.87 -6.32
CA ARG A 246 -27.53 -9.00 -6.55
C ARG A 246 -27.87 -8.95 -8.04
N PHE A 247 -27.22 -8.11 -8.83
CA PHE A 247 -27.47 -8.02 -10.27
C PHE A 247 -27.21 -9.34 -11.01
N PHE A 248 -26.15 -10.08 -10.64
CA PHE A 248 -25.80 -11.36 -11.25
C PHE A 248 -26.48 -12.58 -10.60
N ASP A 249 -27.16 -12.42 -9.46
CA ASP A 249 -27.99 -13.48 -8.87
C ASP A 249 -29.20 -13.78 -9.77
N SER A 250 -29.47 -15.05 -10.04
CA SER A 250 -30.59 -15.50 -10.87
C SER A 250 -31.96 -15.21 -10.27
N LYS A 251 -32.06 -14.98 -8.95
CA LYS A 251 -33.31 -14.65 -8.25
C LYS A 251 -33.76 -13.20 -8.44
N THR A 252 -32.86 -12.32 -8.87
CA THR A 252 -33.18 -10.91 -9.10
C THR A 252 -34.08 -10.77 -10.32
N SER A 253 -35.06 -9.87 -10.27
CA SER A 253 -35.95 -9.61 -11.40
C SER A 253 -35.28 -8.70 -12.44
N ASP A 254 -35.75 -8.75 -13.68
CA ASP A 254 -35.24 -7.86 -14.73
C ASP A 254 -35.56 -6.38 -14.44
N ASP A 255 -36.71 -6.08 -13.81
CA ASP A 255 -37.07 -4.73 -13.39
C ASP A 255 -36.09 -4.18 -12.33
N ASP A 256 -35.68 -5.02 -11.37
CA ASP A 256 -34.68 -4.64 -10.36
C ASP A 256 -33.31 -4.42 -11.00
N ARG A 257 -32.91 -5.26 -11.96
CA ARG A 257 -31.66 -5.08 -12.73
C ARG A 257 -31.67 -3.79 -13.51
N MET A 258 -32.77 -3.47 -14.19
CA MET A 258 -32.91 -2.21 -14.91
C MET A 258 -32.86 -1.00 -13.98
N THR A 259 -33.50 -1.09 -12.81
CA THR A 259 -33.44 -0.03 -11.79
C THR A 259 -32.01 0.27 -11.38
N LEU A 260 -31.22 -0.76 -11.08
CA LEU A 260 -29.80 -0.64 -10.75
C LEU A 260 -28.99 0.03 -11.88
N LEU A 261 -29.20 -0.39 -13.13
CA LEU A 261 -28.49 0.19 -14.29
C LEU A 261 -28.88 1.65 -14.55
N HIS A 262 -30.14 2.01 -14.32
CA HIS A 262 -30.62 3.39 -14.49
C HIS A 262 -30.11 4.32 -13.39
N GLU A 263 -30.07 3.88 -12.12
CA GLU A 263 -29.56 4.68 -10.99
C GLU A 263 -28.12 5.13 -11.21
N CYS A 264 -27.29 4.30 -11.85
CA CYS A 264 -25.90 4.63 -12.17
C CYS A 264 -25.69 5.27 -13.54
N ASN A 265 -26.76 5.47 -14.34
CA ASN A 265 -26.65 5.81 -15.76
C ASN A 265 -25.65 4.90 -16.50
N CYS A 266 -25.72 3.61 -16.23
CA CYS A 266 -24.83 2.63 -16.84
C CYS A 266 -25.22 2.40 -18.30
N GLU A 267 -24.24 2.54 -19.19
CA GLU A 267 -24.41 2.36 -20.63
C GLU A 267 -24.01 0.97 -21.07
N PHE A 268 -23.09 0.34 -20.33
CA PHE A 268 -22.56 -0.98 -20.65
C PHE A 268 -22.58 -1.92 -19.46
N VAL A 269 -22.79 -3.20 -19.74
CA VAL A 269 -22.59 -4.32 -18.80
C VAL A 269 -21.48 -5.18 -19.36
N PHE A 270 -20.39 -5.32 -18.59
CA PHE A 270 -19.30 -6.22 -18.90
C PHE A 270 -19.60 -7.61 -18.32
N TYR A 271 -19.38 -8.67 -19.09
CA TYR A 271 -19.62 -10.04 -18.65
C TYR A 271 -18.47 -10.97 -19.05
N GLY A 272 -17.54 -11.14 -18.12
CA GLY A 272 -16.35 -11.98 -18.24
C GLY A 272 -16.30 -13.10 -17.18
N PRO A 273 -15.13 -13.71 -16.97
CA PRO A 273 -14.95 -14.81 -16.01
C PRO A 273 -15.29 -14.43 -14.56
N THR A 274 -14.99 -13.20 -14.16
CA THR A 274 -15.23 -12.66 -12.82
C THR A 274 -16.72 -12.41 -12.58
N GLU A 275 -17.45 -11.88 -13.56
CA GLU A 275 -18.90 -11.71 -13.46
C GLU A 275 -19.65 -13.04 -13.42
N ARG A 276 -19.22 -14.03 -14.23
CA ARG A 276 -19.77 -15.39 -14.17
C ARG A 276 -19.61 -16.06 -12.81
N ALA A 277 -18.59 -15.67 -12.03
CA ALA A 277 -18.36 -16.20 -10.70
C ALA A 277 -19.30 -15.61 -9.63
N LEU A 278 -20.03 -14.52 -9.95
CA LEU A 278 -20.94 -13.85 -9.01
C LEU A 278 -22.34 -14.47 -8.97
N GLY A 279 -22.79 -15.11 -10.06
CA GLY A 279 -24.09 -15.77 -10.11
C GLY A 279 -24.44 -16.34 -11.49
N ASP A 280 -25.59 -17.01 -11.56
CA ASP A 280 -26.01 -17.80 -12.73
C ASP A 280 -26.79 -17.00 -13.78
N PHE A 281 -27.04 -15.70 -13.57
CA PHE A 281 -27.72 -14.86 -14.56
C PHE A 281 -26.83 -14.63 -15.78
N ASP A 282 -27.28 -15.06 -16.97
CA ASP A 282 -26.65 -14.69 -18.24
C ASP A 282 -27.30 -13.40 -18.79
N PRO A 283 -26.56 -12.28 -18.89
CA PRO A 283 -27.08 -11.03 -19.44
C PRO A 283 -27.66 -11.14 -20.86
N ALA A 284 -27.30 -12.17 -21.63
CA ALA A 284 -27.90 -12.41 -22.95
C ALA A 284 -29.39 -12.78 -22.89
N GLN A 285 -29.92 -13.16 -21.72
CA GLN A 285 -31.35 -13.47 -21.53
C GLN A 285 -32.18 -12.21 -21.28
N GLY A 286 -31.57 -11.11 -20.82
CA GLY A 286 -32.27 -9.86 -20.53
C GLY A 286 -32.60 -9.07 -21.79
N ALA A 287 -33.88 -8.87 -22.09
CA ALA A 287 -34.32 -8.12 -23.28
C ALA A 287 -33.88 -6.63 -23.28
N PHE A 288 -33.50 -6.11 -22.11
CA PHE A 288 -32.97 -4.76 -21.89
C PHE A 288 -31.48 -4.62 -22.21
N LEU A 289 -30.79 -5.70 -22.58
CA LEU A 289 -29.37 -5.74 -22.92
C LEU A 289 -29.16 -6.16 -24.37
N GLN A 290 -28.38 -5.38 -25.11
CA GLN A 290 -27.99 -5.70 -26.48
C GLN A 290 -26.52 -6.10 -26.52
N PRO A 291 -26.16 -7.32 -26.98
CA PRO A 291 -24.75 -7.69 -27.14
C PRO A 291 -24.11 -6.81 -28.22
N VAL A 292 -22.96 -6.22 -27.89
CA VAL A 292 -22.19 -5.34 -28.79
C VAL A 292 -20.77 -5.82 -29.04
N TYR A 293 -20.24 -6.69 -28.16
CA TYR A 293 -18.94 -7.33 -28.32
C TYR A 293 -18.97 -8.74 -27.76
N GLN A 294 -18.23 -9.64 -28.39
CA GLN A 294 -18.01 -10.99 -27.91
C GLN A 294 -16.66 -11.54 -28.37
N ASN A 295 -15.94 -12.16 -27.45
CA ASN A 295 -14.80 -13.04 -27.75
C ASN A 295 -14.97 -14.39 -27.02
N ALA A 296 -13.90 -15.17 -26.91
CA ALA A 296 -13.96 -16.51 -26.33
C ALA A 296 -14.44 -16.53 -24.87
N THR A 297 -14.09 -15.53 -24.06
CA THR A 297 -14.43 -15.52 -22.63
C THR A 297 -15.21 -14.28 -22.17
N VAL A 298 -15.36 -13.24 -22.98
CA VAL A 298 -16.03 -11.99 -22.59
C VAL A 298 -17.15 -11.64 -23.56
N ARG A 299 -18.25 -11.13 -23.01
CA ARG A 299 -19.31 -10.41 -23.73
C ARG A 299 -19.51 -9.03 -23.13
N ILE A 300 -19.75 -8.02 -23.97
CA ILE A 300 -20.16 -6.69 -23.51
C ILE A 300 -21.55 -6.41 -24.08
N PHE A 301 -22.41 -5.89 -23.23
CA PHE A 301 -23.78 -5.53 -23.57
C PHE A 301 -23.97 -4.03 -23.42
N ARG A 302 -24.66 -3.42 -24.37
CA ARG A 302 -25.16 -2.05 -24.24
C ARG A 302 -26.56 -2.08 -23.62
N VAL A 303 -26.79 -1.21 -22.64
CA VAL A 303 -28.10 -1.04 -22.00
C VAL A 303 -29.04 -0.34 -22.98
N ARG A 304 -30.20 -0.92 -23.25
CA ARG A 304 -31.21 -0.29 -24.11
C ARG A 304 -31.89 0.84 -23.35
N THR A 305 -31.90 2.04 -23.93
CA THR A 305 -32.80 3.10 -23.48
C THR A 305 -34.24 2.66 -23.72
N LYS A 306 -35.12 2.84 -22.73
CA LYS A 306 -36.57 2.70 -22.95
C LYS A 306 -36.95 3.68 -24.07
N SER A 307 -37.49 3.15 -25.17
CA SER A 307 -38.18 3.93 -26.20
C SER A 307 -39.46 4.54 -25.64
#